data_AF-A0A4Y8IFM1-F1
#
_entry.id   AF-A0A4Y8IFM1-F1
#
_cell.length_a   1.000
_cell.length_b   1.000
_cell.length_c   1.000
_cell.angle_alpha   90.00
_cell.angle_beta   90.00
_cell.angle_gamma   90.00
#
_symmetry.space_group_name_H-M   'P 1'
#
loop_
_entity.id
_entity.type
_entity.pdbx_description
1 polymer ?
#
loop_
_entity_poly.entity_id
_entity_poly.type
_entity_poly.pdbx_seq_one_letter_code
_entity_poly.pdbx_strand_id
1 'polypeptide(L)'
;MDLYERFKTAANETQQKNPVISSRAFILSSKIQPFLRFNSEKLTLYSSLSGLEDMGFIGGGFYSDNGVIMVTPPLFEEDSTVDVRLRATGVRILQILGITEVYAFGIGESLQKDDNGELMFWAKDHINLSAVNPLVGANIDEFGVRFPDMSSVYDDDLTSIGKTESEKSGFKVENGIWAAFDSERKRLDEFSEELIKNSVQYFCDELISESIAAAHGKLKLSLSLLVNPSEDAAEKLIRLLRQLIPESN
;
A
#
# COMPACT_ATOMS: atom_id res chain seq x y z
N MET A 1 5.05 25.70 7.29
CA MET A 1 5.35 24.41 7.93
C MET A 1 6.01 23.54 6.88
N ASP A 2 7.16 22.94 7.17
CA ASP A 2 7.72 21.94 6.27
C ASP A 2 6.83 20.68 6.24
N LEU A 3 7.15 19.76 5.33
CA LEU A 3 6.32 18.57 5.10
C LEU A 3 6.37 17.59 6.28
N TYR A 4 7.50 17.51 6.99
CA TYR A 4 7.65 16.61 8.14
C TYR A 4 6.76 17.05 9.30
N GLU A 5 6.80 18.33 9.66
CA GLU A 5 5.97 18.87 10.75
C GLU A 5 4.47 18.78 10.41
N ARG A 6 4.09 18.88 9.13
CA ARG A 6 2.71 18.58 8.67
C ARG A 6 2.32 17.13 8.93
N PHE A 7 3.15 16.17 8.51
CA PHE A 7 2.88 14.74 8.77
C PHE A 7 2.86 14.41 10.26
N LYS A 8 3.72 15.04 11.06
CA LYS A 8 3.78 14.86 12.50
C LYS A 8 2.54 15.39 13.21
N THR A 9 2.05 16.56 12.78
CA THR A 9 0.80 17.13 13.29
C THR A 9 -0.36 16.17 12.99
N ALA A 10 -0.46 15.71 11.74
CA ALA A 10 -1.48 14.76 11.31
C ALA A 10 -1.38 13.42 12.05
N ALA A 11 -0.17 12.90 12.27
CA ALA A 11 0.06 11.66 13.02
C ALA A 11 -0.43 11.78 14.48
N ASN A 12 -0.09 12.88 15.16
CA ASN A 12 -0.55 13.11 16.53
C ASN A 12 -2.08 13.16 16.64
N GLU A 13 -2.74 13.83 15.68
CA GLU A 13 -4.19 13.89 15.63
C GLU A 13 -4.80 12.52 15.29
N THR A 14 -4.21 11.79 14.34
CA THR A 14 -4.59 10.41 14.02
C THR A 14 -4.48 9.51 15.25
N GLN A 15 -3.41 9.59 16.04
CA GLN A 15 -3.27 8.80 17.28
C GLN A 15 -4.37 9.13 18.31
N GLN A 16 -4.80 10.39 18.40
CA GLN A 16 -5.87 10.80 19.31
C GLN A 16 -7.25 10.29 18.86
N LYS A 17 -7.54 10.38 17.56
CA LYS A 17 -8.81 9.93 16.96
C LYS A 17 -8.89 8.40 16.82
N ASN A 18 -7.75 7.77 16.53
CA ASN A 18 -7.58 6.35 16.23
C ASN A 18 -6.42 5.80 17.07
N PRO A 19 -6.64 5.49 18.35
CA PRO A 19 -5.58 4.97 19.21
C PRO A 19 -4.96 3.69 18.62
N VAL A 20 -3.69 3.78 18.24
CA VAL A 20 -2.91 2.64 17.73
C VAL A 20 -2.28 1.91 18.90
N ILE A 21 -2.45 0.59 18.93
CA ILE A 21 -1.89 -0.31 19.95
C ILE A 21 -0.99 -1.36 19.29
N SER A 22 -1.35 -1.80 18.08
CA SER A 22 -0.59 -2.77 17.30
C SER A 22 0.64 -2.12 16.65
N SER A 23 1.76 -2.83 16.62
CA SER A 23 2.95 -2.47 15.80
C SER A 23 2.77 -2.78 14.32
N ARG A 24 1.66 -3.44 13.97
CA ARG A 24 1.29 -3.85 12.61
C ARG A 24 0.12 -3.05 12.08
N ALA A 25 0.22 -2.63 10.82
CA ALA A 25 -0.81 -1.92 10.09
C ALA A 25 -1.10 -2.55 8.72
N PHE A 26 -2.20 -2.13 8.11
CA PHE A 26 -2.59 -2.52 6.77
C PHE A 26 -2.67 -1.31 5.85
N ILE A 27 -2.22 -1.44 4.60
CA ILE A 27 -2.50 -0.48 3.52
C ILE A 27 -3.43 -1.18 2.54
N LEU A 28 -4.58 -0.59 2.28
CA LEU A 28 -5.61 -1.18 1.43
C LEU A 28 -5.86 -0.24 0.26
N SER A 29 -5.46 -0.68 -0.93
CA SER A 29 -5.60 0.13 -2.16
C SER A 29 -7.06 0.52 -2.40
N SER A 30 -7.28 1.61 -3.14
CA SER A 30 -8.63 2.11 -3.41
C SER A 30 -9.49 1.05 -4.10
N LYS A 31 -8.89 0.18 -4.91
CA LYS A 31 -9.56 -0.94 -5.60
C LYS A 31 -9.93 -2.09 -4.68
N ILE A 32 -9.26 -2.29 -3.55
CA ILE A 32 -9.60 -3.33 -2.56
C ILE A 32 -10.69 -2.90 -1.59
N GLN A 33 -10.76 -1.60 -1.26
CA GLN A 33 -11.69 -1.10 -0.25
C GLN A 33 -13.17 -1.46 -0.50
N PRO A 34 -13.71 -1.43 -1.74
CA PRO A 34 -15.09 -1.84 -2.01
C PRO A 34 -15.42 -3.27 -1.59
N PHE A 35 -14.43 -4.18 -1.56
CA PHE A 35 -14.61 -5.56 -1.12
C PHE A 35 -14.85 -5.67 0.39
N LEU A 36 -14.27 -4.74 1.18
CA LEU A 36 -14.21 -4.85 2.64
C LEU A 36 -15.35 -4.14 3.37
N ARG A 37 -16.20 -3.39 2.64
CA ARG A 37 -17.38 -2.68 3.18
C ARG A 37 -17.12 -1.95 4.49
N PHE A 38 -16.03 -1.17 4.53
CA PHE A 38 -15.70 -0.37 5.72
C PHE A 38 -16.84 0.56 6.11
N ASN A 39 -17.06 0.73 7.41
CA ASN A 39 -17.94 1.78 7.89
C ASN A 39 -17.26 3.14 7.66
N SER A 40 -17.75 3.89 6.67
CA SER A 40 -17.20 5.18 6.28
C SER A 40 -17.26 6.23 7.39
N GLU A 41 -18.16 6.11 8.37
CA GLU A 41 -18.24 7.02 9.51
C GLU A 41 -17.02 6.95 10.44
N LYS A 42 -16.27 5.84 10.38
CA LYS A 42 -15.05 5.62 11.15
C LYS A 42 -13.77 5.98 10.38
N LEU A 43 -13.89 6.41 9.12
CA LEU A 43 -12.76 6.82 8.31
C LEU A 43 -12.38 8.28 8.63
N THR A 44 -11.17 8.49 9.12
CA THR A 44 -10.57 9.82 9.26
C THR A 44 -9.86 10.20 7.97
N LEU A 45 -10.45 11.12 7.20
CA LEU A 45 -9.91 11.55 5.91
C LEU A 45 -8.62 12.37 6.07
N TYR A 46 -7.69 12.26 5.12
CA TYR A 46 -6.48 13.10 5.11
C TYR A 46 -6.81 14.60 5.14
N SER A 47 -7.79 15.04 4.35
CA SER A 47 -8.22 16.44 4.30
C SER A 47 -8.86 16.97 5.59
N SER A 48 -9.17 16.08 6.54
CA SER A 48 -9.73 16.45 7.85
C SER A 48 -8.68 16.54 8.96
N LEU A 49 -7.42 16.24 8.67
CA LEU A 49 -6.32 16.20 9.64
C LEU A 49 -5.50 17.50 9.60
N SER A 50 -5.16 17.98 10.79
CA SER A 50 -4.30 19.15 10.97
C SER A 50 -2.96 19.01 10.25
N GLY A 51 -2.66 19.95 9.36
CA GLY A 51 -1.45 19.98 8.54
C GLY A 51 -1.62 19.39 7.13
N LEU A 52 -2.77 18.77 6.82
CA LEU A 52 -3.07 18.15 5.52
C LEU A 52 -4.28 18.76 4.80
N GLU A 53 -5.01 19.66 5.44
CA GLU A 53 -6.31 20.17 4.97
C GLU A 53 -6.21 20.93 3.65
N ASP A 54 -5.08 21.59 3.41
CA ASP A 54 -4.78 22.41 2.24
C ASP A 54 -3.96 21.68 1.15
N MET A 55 -3.77 20.36 1.30
CA MET A 55 -2.82 19.60 0.48
C MET A 55 -3.48 18.88 -0.72
N GLY A 56 -4.76 19.13 -0.98
CA GLY A 56 -5.45 18.69 -2.19
C GLY A 56 -6.01 17.26 -2.17
N PHE A 57 -6.06 16.60 -1.00
CA PHE A 57 -6.64 15.26 -0.87
C PHE A 57 -8.16 15.29 -1.06
N ILE A 58 -8.67 14.46 -1.99
CA ILE A 58 -10.13 14.26 -2.18
C ILE A 58 -10.64 12.96 -1.57
N GLY A 59 -9.73 12.10 -1.11
CA GLY A 59 -10.04 10.83 -0.48
C GLY A 59 -8.81 10.17 0.12
N GLY A 60 -9.02 8.97 0.68
CA GLY A 60 -8.01 8.30 1.49
C GLY A 60 -7.97 8.80 2.93
N GLY A 61 -7.29 8.05 3.80
CA GLY A 61 -7.17 8.37 5.22
C GLY A 61 -6.87 7.15 6.08
N PHE A 62 -7.34 7.22 7.33
CA PHE A 62 -7.06 6.23 8.37
C PHE A 62 -8.33 5.70 8.99
N TYR A 63 -8.31 4.40 9.27
CA TYR A 63 -9.35 3.71 10.02
C TYR A 63 -8.66 2.86 11.09
N SER A 64 -9.22 2.80 12.30
CA SER A 64 -8.73 1.88 13.34
C SER A 64 -9.85 0.98 13.84
N ASP A 65 -9.51 -0.29 14.04
CA ASP A 65 -10.37 -1.26 14.70
C ASP A 65 -9.54 -2.12 15.65
N ASN A 66 -9.97 -2.21 16.90
CA ASN A 66 -9.26 -2.90 17.98
C ASN A 66 -7.76 -2.53 18.10
N GLY A 67 -7.41 -1.27 17.83
CA GLY A 67 -6.04 -0.78 17.94
C GLY A 67 -5.12 -1.13 16.75
N VAL A 68 -5.68 -1.72 15.69
CA VAL A 68 -4.99 -1.95 14.41
C VAL A 68 -5.40 -0.86 13.43
N ILE A 69 -4.40 -0.18 12.85
CA ILE A 69 -4.64 0.88 11.87
C ILE A 69 -4.63 0.33 10.44
N MET A 70 -5.61 0.77 9.67
CA MET A 70 -5.73 0.54 8.24
C MET A 70 -5.64 1.89 7.53
N VAL A 71 -4.84 1.92 6.49
CA VAL A 71 -4.56 3.10 5.68
C VAL A 71 -5.17 2.90 4.32
N THR A 72 -5.85 3.93 3.85
CA THR A 72 -6.30 4.02 2.47
C THR A 72 -5.39 5.02 1.75
N PRO A 73 -4.80 4.66 0.59
CA PRO A 73 -3.93 5.54 -0.16
C PRO A 73 -4.60 6.89 -0.47
N PRO A 74 -3.82 7.99 -0.52
CA PRO A 74 -4.30 9.28 -0.94
C PRO A 74 -4.96 9.26 -2.33
N LEU A 75 -6.10 9.93 -2.45
CA LEU A 75 -6.73 10.19 -3.74
C LEU A 75 -6.65 11.68 -4.08
N PHE A 76 -6.41 11.96 -5.36
CA PHE A 76 -6.29 13.29 -5.94
C PHE A 76 -7.15 13.39 -7.20
N GLU A 77 -7.46 14.60 -7.63
CA GLU A 77 -8.11 14.83 -8.93
C GLU A 77 -7.17 14.42 -10.09
N GLU A 78 -7.72 13.87 -11.17
CA GLU A 78 -6.97 13.31 -12.30
C GLU A 78 -6.03 14.34 -12.95
N ASP A 79 -6.47 15.59 -13.16
CA ASP A 79 -5.64 16.64 -13.78
C ASP A 79 -4.77 17.43 -12.78
N SER A 80 -4.55 16.89 -11.58
CA SER A 80 -3.93 17.65 -10.50
C SER A 80 -2.38 17.65 -10.58
N THR A 81 -1.78 18.82 -10.45
CA THR A 81 -0.31 19.00 -10.35
C THR A 81 0.22 18.70 -8.94
N VAL A 82 -0.44 17.76 -8.24
CA VAL A 82 -0.19 17.52 -6.82
C VAL A 82 1.23 17.00 -6.62
N ASP A 83 1.84 17.49 -5.56
CA ASP A 83 3.14 17.06 -5.10
C ASP A 83 3.16 15.53 -4.88
N VAL A 84 3.91 14.84 -5.74
CA VAL A 84 4.03 13.38 -5.76
C VAL A 84 4.50 12.80 -4.41
N ARG A 85 5.19 13.58 -3.58
CA ARG A 85 5.59 13.18 -2.22
C ARG A 85 4.39 12.84 -1.35
N LEU A 86 3.23 13.45 -1.62
CA LEU A 86 2.00 13.22 -0.87
C LEU A 86 1.38 11.86 -1.14
N ARG A 87 1.74 11.15 -2.22
CA ARG A 87 1.27 9.78 -2.47
C ARG A 87 1.72 8.81 -1.37
N ALA A 88 2.81 9.12 -0.66
CA ALA A 88 3.31 8.31 0.45
C ALA A 88 2.80 8.75 1.85
N THR A 89 1.85 9.69 1.94
CA THR A 89 1.40 10.30 3.21
C THR A 89 1.02 9.27 4.26
N GLY A 90 0.28 8.23 3.87
CA GLY A 90 -0.11 7.13 4.75
C GLY A 90 1.08 6.47 5.43
N VAL A 91 2.07 6.04 4.65
CA VAL A 91 3.31 5.40 5.16
C VAL A 91 4.10 6.34 6.05
N ARG A 92 4.19 7.63 5.70
CA ARG A 92 4.90 8.63 6.53
C ARG A 92 4.26 8.80 7.90
N ILE A 93 2.93 8.81 7.96
CA ILE A 93 2.21 8.86 9.23
C ILE A 93 2.40 7.57 10.01
N LEU A 94 2.34 6.39 9.38
CA LEU A 94 2.62 5.12 10.06
C LEU A 94 4.03 5.09 10.69
N GLN A 95 5.03 5.62 9.98
CA GLN A 95 6.41 5.73 10.49
C GLN A 95 6.49 6.62 11.74
N ILE A 96 5.79 7.76 11.75
CA ILE A 96 5.75 8.67 12.91
C ILE A 96 5.00 8.04 14.09
N LEU A 97 3.95 7.27 13.81
CA LEU A 97 3.18 6.52 14.81
C LEU A 97 3.96 5.34 15.42
N GLY A 98 5.14 5.01 14.89
CA GLY A 98 5.97 3.91 15.40
C GLY A 98 5.52 2.53 14.96
N ILE A 99 4.70 2.43 13.91
CA ILE A 99 4.39 1.15 13.26
C ILE A 99 5.68 0.58 12.67
N THR A 100 5.87 -0.73 12.83
CA THR A 100 7.09 -1.43 12.38
C THR A 100 6.82 -2.42 11.25
N GLU A 101 5.57 -2.91 11.12
CA GLU A 101 5.20 -3.94 10.16
C GLU A 101 3.96 -3.51 9.37
N VAL A 102 4.00 -3.65 8.06
CA VAL A 102 2.87 -3.29 7.18
C VAL A 102 2.62 -4.39 6.17
N TYR A 103 1.34 -4.74 6.04
CA TYR A 103 0.85 -5.52 4.91
C TYR A 103 0.06 -4.60 3.97
N ALA A 104 0.56 -4.43 2.75
CA ALA A 104 -0.13 -3.70 1.70
C ALA A 104 -0.89 -4.67 0.78
N PHE A 105 -2.14 -4.35 0.49
CA PHE A 105 -3.00 -5.13 -0.38
C PHE A 105 -3.52 -4.25 -1.51
N GLY A 106 -3.41 -4.72 -2.75
CA GLY A 106 -3.99 -4.08 -3.93
C GLY A 106 -4.61 -5.08 -4.90
N ILE A 107 -5.14 -4.58 -6.01
CA ILE A 107 -5.60 -5.42 -7.12
C ILE A 107 -4.49 -5.47 -8.18
N GLY A 108 -4.22 -6.67 -8.67
CA GLY A 108 -3.27 -6.91 -9.76
C GLY A 108 -3.94 -7.40 -11.03
N GLU A 109 -3.33 -7.09 -12.16
CA GLU A 109 -3.73 -7.58 -13.48
C GLU A 109 -2.64 -8.49 -14.05
N SER A 110 -3.02 -9.66 -14.58
CA SER A 110 -2.06 -10.63 -15.13
C SER A 110 -1.58 -10.22 -16.52
N LEU A 111 -0.28 -10.41 -16.76
CA LEU A 111 0.32 -10.31 -18.10
C LEU A 111 0.11 -11.57 -18.95
N GLN A 112 -0.28 -12.69 -18.33
CA GLN A 112 -0.42 -13.97 -18.99
C GLN A 112 -1.85 -14.14 -19.49
N LYS A 113 -2.02 -14.37 -20.80
CA LYS A 113 -3.34 -14.48 -21.45
C LYS A 113 -4.23 -15.61 -20.90
N ASP A 114 -3.65 -16.59 -20.22
CA ASP A 114 -4.33 -17.79 -19.74
C ASP A 114 -4.59 -17.78 -18.23
N ASP A 115 -4.19 -16.74 -17.52
CA ASP A 115 -4.37 -16.64 -16.06
C ASP A 115 -5.76 -16.11 -15.71
N ASN A 116 -6.72 -17.04 -15.64
CA ASN A 116 -8.14 -16.75 -15.40
C ASN A 116 -8.61 -17.12 -13.98
N GLY A 117 -7.70 -17.58 -13.11
CA GLY A 117 -8.04 -18.03 -11.76
C GLY A 117 -7.91 -16.91 -10.73
N GLU A 118 -8.78 -16.93 -9.72
CA GLU A 118 -8.55 -16.12 -8.52
C GLU A 118 -7.27 -16.59 -7.83
N LEU A 119 -6.40 -15.64 -7.50
CA LEU A 119 -5.21 -15.90 -6.70
C LEU A 119 -4.77 -14.68 -5.90
N MET A 120 -3.96 -14.96 -4.87
CA MET A 120 -3.27 -13.96 -4.08
C MET A 120 -1.77 -14.00 -4.43
N PHE A 121 -1.28 -12.98 -5.12
CA PHE A 121 0.12 -12.83 -5.49
C PHE A 121 0.88 -12.05 -4.43
N TRP A 122 1.96 -12.62 -3.91
CA TRP A 122 2.84 -11.95 -2.95
C TRP A 122 4.12 -11.47 -3.62
N ALA A 123 4.39 -10.17 -3.54
CA ALA A 123 5.54 -9.55 -4.20
C ALA A 123 6.87 -10.03 -3.59
N LYS A 124 7.80 -10.42 -4.46
CA LYS A 124 9.23 -10.59 -4.14
C LYS A 124 10.03 -9.35 -4.49
N ASP A 125 9.65 -8.68 -5.58
CA ASP A 125 10.29 -7.47 -6.06
C ASP A 125 9.32 -6.68 -6.94
N HIS A 126 9.72 -5.47 -7.35
CA HIS A 126 8.97 -4.65 -8.28
C HIS A 126 9.83 -4.03 -9.38
N ILE A 127 9.18 -3.67 -10.49
CA ILE A 127 9.72 -2.73 -11.48
C ILE A 127 8.86 -1.48 -11.48
N ASN A 128 9.47 -0.32 -11.22
CA ASN A 128 8.74 0.95 -11.27
C ASN A 128 8.73 1.53 -12.69
N LEU A 129 7.62 1.36 -13.41
CA LEU A 129 7.40 1.89 -14.78
C LEU A 129 6.42 3.07 -14.81
N SER A 130 5.90 3.49 -13.65
CA SER A 130 4.99 4.64 -13.55
C SER A 130 5.70 5.98 -13.63
N ALA A 131 7.04 5.99 -13.54
CA ALA A 131 7.86 7.20 -13.40
C ALA A 131 7.54 8.05 -12.15
N VAL A 132 6.79 7.49 -11.20
CA VAL A 132 6.43 8.13 -9.93
C VAL A 132 7.47 7.76 -8.87
N ASN A 133 8.01 8.77 -8.18
CA ASN A 133 8.89 8.57 -7.03
C ASN A 133 8.52 9.54 -5.89
N PRO A 134 8.11 9.06 -4.71
CA PRO A 134 7.71 9.92 -3.60
C PRO A 134 8.91 10.58 -2.87
N LEU A 135 10.15 10.33 -3.30
CA LEU A 135 11.39 10.87 -2.72
C LEU A 135 12.01 11.99 -3.59
N VAL A 136 11.27 12.52 -4.55
CA VAL A 136 11.73 13.69 -5.33
C VAL A 136 11.88 14.92 -4.43
N GLY A 137 12.79 15.82 -4.80
CA GLY A 137 13.05 17.05 -4.04
C GLY A 137 14.04 16.87 -2.89
N ALA A 138 13.93 17.76 -1.90
CA ALA A 138 14.78 17.74 -0.70
C ALA A 138 14.48 16.51 0.17
N ASN A 139 15.53 15.91 0.74
CA ASN A 139 15.36 14.80 1.68
C ASN A 139 14.69 15.28 2.97
N ILE A 140 13.95 14.38 3.61
CA ILE A 140 13.46 14.55 4.97
C ILE A 140 14.24 13.56 5.83
N ASP A 141 15.29 14.06 6.50
CA ASP A 141 16.30 13.24 7.18
C ASP A 141 15.71 12.43 8.36
N GLU A 142 14.60 12.90 8.92
CA GLU A 142 13.86 12.21 9.98
C GLU A 142 13.25 10.88 9.52
N PHE A 143 12.98 10.72 8.22
CA PHE A 143 12.49 9.46 7.68
C PHE A 143 13.60 8.53 7.25
N GLY A 144 14.69 9.04 6.67
CA GLY A 144 15.69 8.15 6.07
C GLY A 144 16.78 8.88 5.29
N VAL A 145 17.66 8.09 4.68
CA VAL A 145 18.78 8.59 3.90
C VAL A 145 18.32 9.02 2.50
N ARG A 146 19.01 10.02 1.93
CA ARG A 146 18.68 10.58 0.60
C ARG A 146 18.55 9.52 -0.51
N PHE A 147 19.37 8.48 -0.46
CA PHE A 147 19.42 7.39 -1.45
C PHE A 147 19.25 6.06 -0.71
N PRO A 148 18.00 5.62 -0.46
CA PRO A 148 17.75 4.38 0.25
C PRO A 148 18.07 3.16 -0.62
N ASP A 149 18.42 2.06 0.04
CA ASP A 149 18.55 0.76 -0.61
C ASP A 149 17.16 0.18 -0.91
N MET A 150 17.00 -0.30 -2.13
CA MET A 150 15.76 -0.91 -2.64
C MET A 150 15.94 -2.41 -2.94
N SER A 151 17.06 -3.01 -2.54
CA SER A 151 17.37 -4.43 -2.80
C SER A 151 16.49 -5.41 -2.02
N SER A 152 15.82 -4.95 -0.95
CA SER A 152 14.96 -5.78 -0.09
C SER A 152 13.79 -4.97 0.44
N VAL A 153 12.95 -4.47 -0.47
CA VAL A 153 11.75 -3.68 -0.13
C VAL A 153 10.71 -4.53 0.59
N TYR A 154 10.55 -5.78 0.15
CA TYR A 154 9.57 -6.71 0.69
C TYR A 154 10.26 -7.63 1.70
N ASP A 155 9.80 -7.59 2.94
CA ASP A 155 10.34 -8.38 4.04
C ASP A 155 9.96 -9.86 3.85
N ASP A 156 10.96 -10.72 3.79
CA ASP A 156 10.81 -12.15 3.51
C ASP A 156 10.01 -12.89 4.59
N ASP A 157 10.18 -12.51 5.86
CA ASP A 157 9.47 -13.13 6.98
C ASP A 157 7.98 -12.76 6.95
N LEU A 158 7.67 -11.46 6.79
CA LEU A 158 6.29 -11.00 6.67
C LEU A 158 5.61 -11.61 5.44
N THR A 159 6.32 -11.67 4.32
CA THR A 159 5.84 -12.28 3.07
C THR A 159 5.55 -13.76 3.25
N SER A 160 6.40 -14.49 3.97
CA SER A 160 6.20 -15.92 4.25
C SER A 160 4.96 -16.15 5.12
N ILE A 161 4.76 -15.35 6.17
CA ILE A 161 3.55 -15.37 6.98
C ILE A 161 2.31 -15.08 6.12
N GLY A 162 2.38 -14.03 5.29
CA GLY A 162 1.32 -13.62 4.39
C GLY A 162 0.86 -14.75 3.45
N LYS A 163 1.81 -15.46 2.85
CA LYS A 163 1.54 -16.61 1.98
C LYS A 163 0.82 -17.73 2.73
N THR A 164 1.34 -18.13 3.89
CA THR A 164 0.74 -19.20 4.70
C THR A 164 -0.69 -18.87 5.13
N GLU A 165 -0.94 -17.64 5.59
CA GLU A 165 -2.30 -17.24 5.98
C GLU A 165 -3.24 -17.09 4.76
N SER A 166 -2.70 -16.73 3.59
CA SER A 166 -3.48 -16.69 2.34
C SER A 166 -3.97 -18.07 1.92
N GLU A 167 -3.10 -19.08 1.99
CA GLU A 167 -3.46 -20.48 1.71
C GLU A 167 -4.53 -20.98 2.68
N LYS A 168 -4.36 -20.72 3.99
CA LYS A 168 -5.36 -21.06 5.03
C LYS A 168 -6.69 -20.34 4.82
N SER A 169 -6.66 -19.14 4.24
CA SER A 169 -7.84 -18.36 3.89
C SER A 169 -8.54 -18.82 2.61
N GLY A 170 -7.98 -19.80 1.89
CA GLY A 170 -8.57 -20.41 0.69
C GLY A 170 -8.14 -19.77 -0.63
N PHE A 171 -7.09 -18.96 -0.63
CA PHE A 171 -6.52 -18.45 -1.88
C PHE A 171 -5.51 -19.44 -2.48
N LYS A 172 -5.51 -19.55 -3.81
CA LYS A 172 -4.32 -20.00 -4.52
C LYS A 172 -3.24 -18.92 -4.36
N VAL A 173 -2.01 -19.31 -4.03
CA VAL A 173 -0.92 -18.37 -3.74
C VAL A 173 0.16 -18.44 -4.80
N GLU A 174 0.57 -17.27 -5.27
CA GLU A 174 1.71 -17.11 -6.17
C GLU A 174 2.67 -16.03 -5.65
N ASN A 175 3.86 -15.92 -6.26
CA ASN A 175 4.82 -14.87 -5.94
C ASN A 175 5.78 -14.61 -7.09
N GLY A 176 6.38 -13.43 -7.08
CA GLY A 176 7.25 -13.00 -8.17
C GLY A 176 7.43 -11.50 -8.21
N ILE A 177 7.66 -10.97 -9.40
CA ILE A 177 7.91 -9.55 -9.65
C ILE A 177 6.65 -8.94 -10.24
N TRP A 178 6.20 -7.82 -9.67
CA TRP A 178 5.15 -7.00 -10.26
C TRP A 178 5.74 -5.73 -10.87
N ALA A 179 5.00 -5.08 -11.76
CA ALA A 179 5.42 -3.79 -12.27
C ALA A 179 4.35 -2.73 -12.04
N ALA A 180 4.83 -1.57 -11.58
CA ALA A 180 4.00 -0.41 -11.31
C ALA A 180 3.80 0.41 -12.58
N PHE A 181 2.55 0.75 -12.91
CA PHE A 181 2.23 1.60 -14.05
C PHE A 181 1.57 2.89 -13.63
N ASP A 182 1.65 3.86 -14.53
CA ASP A 182 0.87 5.08 -14.42
C ASP A 182 -0.55 4.78 -14.92
N SER A 183 -1.55 5.03 -14.08
CA SER A 183 -2.97 4.84 -14.41
C SER A 183 -3.40 5.63 -15.64
N GLU A 184 -2.75 6.77 -15.93
CA GLU A 184 -3.06 7.61 -17.09
C GLU A 184 -2.43 7.10 -18.39
N ARG A 185 -1.30 6.40 -18.28
CA ARG A 185 -0.67 5.73 -19.42
C ARG A 185 -1.35 4.39 -19.60
N LYS A 186 -2.48 4.39 -20.30
CA LYS A 186 -3.29 3.21 -20.67
C LYS A 186 -2.42 2.08 -21.21
N ARG A 187 -1.96 1.20 -20.31
CA ARG A 187 -1.18 -0.02 -20.56
C ARG A 187 0.13 0.22 -21.34
N LEU A 188 1.09 -0.68 -21.19
CA LEU A 188 2.23 -0.70 -22.11
C LEU A 188 1.75 -1.03 -23.51
N ASP A 189 2.47 -0.56 -24.53
CA ASP A 189 2.27 -1.11 -25.87
C ASP A 189 2.61 -2.62 -25.88
N GLU A 190 2.00 -3.36 -26.81
CA GLU A 190 2.17 -4.83 -26.89
C GLU A 190 3.64 -5.24 -26.98
N PHE A 191 4.48 -4.43 -27.61
CA PHE A 191 5.91 -4.69 -27.73
C PHE A 191 6.62 -4.64 -26.37
N SER A 192 6.34 -3.63 -25.57
CA SER A 192 6.93 -3.46 -24.24
C SER A 192 6.45 -4.55 -23.28
N GLU A 193 5.19 -4.98 -23.39
CA GLU A 193 4.67 -6.13 -22.63
C GLU A 193 5.40 -7.42 -23.00
N GLU A 194 5.60 -7.68 -24.29
CA GLU A 194 6.31 -8.87 -24.77
C GLU A 194 7.73 -8.95 -24.21
N LEU A 195 8.40 -7.81 -24.04
CA LEU A 195 9.75 -7.75 -23.46
C LEU A 195 9.77 -8.11 -21.97
N ILE A 196 8.77 -7.68 -21.19
CA ILE A 196 8.79 -7.82 -19.74
C ILE A 196 7.99 -9.01 -19.21
N LYS A 197 7.06 -9.60 -19.98
CA LYS A 197 6.16 -10.68 -19.53
C LYS A 197 6.85 -11.94 -19.01
N ASN A 198 8.12 -12.16 -19.40
CA ASN A 198 8.91 -13.29 -18.90
C ASN A 198 9.58 -12.99 -17.54
N SER A 199 9.60 -11.71 -17.13
CA SER A 199 10.22 -11.25 -15.88
C SER A 199 9.19 -10.76 -14.87
N VAL A 200 8.09 -10.16 -15.35
CA VAL A 200 7.00 -9.60 -14.55
C VAL A 200 5.76 -10.48 -14.68
N GLN A 201 5.09 -10.76 -13.57
CA GLN A 201 3.88 -11.58 -13.54
C GLN A 201 2.61 -10.72 -13.54
N TYR A 202 2.62 -9.62 -12.78
CA TYR A 202 1.43 -8.80 -12.55
C TYR A 202 1.71 -7.30 -12.64
N PHE A 203 0.68 -6.54 -12.98
CA PHE A 203 0.68 -5.09 -12.96
C PHE A 203 -0.23 -4.53 -11.88
N CYS A 204 0.17 -3.40 -11.31
CA CYS A 204 -0.66 -2.60 -10.42
C CYS A 204 -0.32 -1.11 -10.64
N ASP A 205 -1.30 -0.24 -10.55
CA ASP A 205 -1.15 1.22 -10.70
C ASP A 205 -1.12 1.94 -9.35
N GLU A 206 -1.22 1.19 -8.25
CA GLU A 206 -1.19 1.69 -6.87
C GLU A 206 0.04 1.13 -6.10
N LEU A 207 0.23 1.57 -4.86
CA LEU A 207 1.16 0.98 -3.87
C LEU A 207 2.67 1.12 -4.12
N ILE A 208 3.11 1.63 -5.28
CA ILE A 208 4.55 1.83 -5.56
C ILE A 208 5.15 2.93 -4.69
N SER A 209 4.39 4.01 -4.43
CA SER A 209 4.86 5.12 -3.59
C SER A 209 5.00 4.68 -2.14
N GLU A 210 4.07 3.86 -1.68
CA GLU A 210 4.07 3.26 -0.36
C GLU A 210 5.25 2.29 -0.21
N SER A 211 5.52 1.48 -1.23
CA SER A 211 6.66 0.56 -1.26
C SER A 211 8.00 1.30 -1.14
N ILE A 212 8.20 2.34 -1.94
CA ILE A 212 9.43 3.16 -1.90
C ILE A 212 9.56 3.89 -0.55
N ALA A 213 8.48 4.46 -0.03
CA ALA A 213 8.51 5.19 1.22
C ALA A 213 8.75 4.29 2.44
N ALA A 214 8.24 3.05 2.40
CA ALA A 214 8.46 2.04 3.43
C ALA A 214 9.94 1.67 3.52
N ALA A 215 10.56 1.34 2.37
CA ALA A 215 12.00 1.07 2.29
C ALA A 215 12.84 2.26 2.79
N HIS A 216 12.51 3.48 2.35
CA HIS A 216 13.19 4.70 2.79
C HIS A 216 13.21 4.85 4.32
N GLY A 217 12.08 4.60 4.98
CA GLY A 217 11.97 4.68 6.44
C GLY A 217 12.09 3.37 7.18
N LYS A 218 12.69 2.34 6.56
CA LYS A 218 12.99 1.04 7.16
C LYS A 218 11.76 0.38 7.82
N LEU A 219 10.59 0.62 7.25
CA LEU A 219 9.35 -0.02 7.65
C LEU A 219 9.28 -1.40 7.00
N LYS A 220 9.12 -2.47 7.78
CA LYS A 220 8.99 -3.81 7.22
C LYS A 220 7.69 -3.90 6.44
N LEU A 221 7.78 -4.12 5.14
CA LEU A 221 6.63 -4.15 4.25
C LEU A 221 6.50 -5.53 3.62
N SER A 222 5.28 -6.03 3.57
CA SER A 222 4.90 -7.10 2.65
C SER A 222 3.79 -6.59 1.75
N LEU A 223 3.82 -6.94 0.46
CA LEU A 223 2.81 -6.50 -0.51
C LEU A 223 2.17 -7.70 -1.18
N SER A 224 0.84 -7.63 -1.31
CA SER A 224 0.04 -8.62 -1.99
C SER A 224 -0.91 -8.00 -3.00
N LEU A 225 -1.10 -8.66 -4.14
CA LEU A 225 -2.05 -8.30 -5.17
C LEU A 225 -3.08 -9.42 -5.31
N LEU A 226 -4.36 -9.07 -5.14
CA LEU A 226 -5.47 -9.95 -5.46
C LEU A 226 -5.75 -9.87 -6.97
N VAL A 227 -5.76 -11.02 -7.64
CA VAL A 227 -5.91 -11.12 -9.09
C VAL A 227 -7.18 -11.90 -9.39
N ASN A 228 -7.96 -11.41 -10.36
CA ASN A 228 -9.24 -11.99 -10.79
C ASN A 228 -10.17 -12.36 -9.61
N PRO A 229 -10.51 -11.40 -8.72
CA PRO A 229 -11.31 -11.68 -7.54
C PRO A 229 -12.67 -12.28 -7.91
N SER A 230 -13.00 -13.42 -7.30
CA SER A 230 -14.31 -14.05 -7.43
C SER A 230 -15.32 -13.47 -6.43
N GLU A 231 -16.56 -13.96 -6.44
CA GLU A 231 -17.63 -13.44 -5.57
C GLU A 231 -17.32 -13.61 -4.06
N ASP A 232 -16.57 -14.65 -3.68
CA ASP A 232 -16.20 -14.93 -2.28
C ASP A 232 -14.84 -14.33 -1.86
N ALA A 233 -14.14 -13.64 -2.77
CA ALA A 233 -12.83 -13.03 -2.53
C ALA A 233 -12.82 -12.11 -1.30
N ALA A 234 -13.90 -11.35 -1.12
CA ALA A 234 -14.08 -10.44 0.00
C ALA A 234 -14.04 -11.18 1.35
N GLU A 235 -14.74 -12.31 1.46
CA GLU A 235 -14.77 -13.10 2.70
C GLU A 235 -13.41 -13.71 3.01
N LYS A 236 -12.75 -14.25 1.98
CA LYS A 236 -11.38 -14.77 2.09
C LYS A 236 -10.39 -13.69 2.52
N LEU A 237 -10.49 -12.47 1.96
CA LEU A 237 -9.63 -11.35 2.32
C LEU A 237 -9.88 -10.87 3.76
N ILE A 238 -11.13 -10.79 4.21
CA ILE A 238 -11.45 -10.43 5.61
C ILE A 238 -10.84 -11.46 6.58
N ARG A 239 -10.94 -12.75 6.26
CA ARG A 239 -10.33 -13.82 7.05
C ARG A 239 -8.81 -13.69 7.09
N LEU A 240 -8.17 -13.43 5.96
CA LEU A 240 -6.72 -13.20 5.86
C LEU A 240 -6.28 -12.01 6.72
N LEU A 241 -6.93 -10.86 6.59
CA LEU A 241 -6.60 -9.67 7.38
C LEU A 241 -6.68 -9.95 8.88
N ARG A 242 -7.69 -10.71 9.34
CA ARG A 242 -7.84 -11.11 10.74
C ARG A 242 -6.71 -12.03 11.21
N GLN A 243 -6.31 -13.00 10.39
CA GLN A 243 -5.19 -13.92 10.69
C GLN A 243 -3.85 -13.20 10.75
N LEU A 244 -3.70 -12.10 10.00
CA LEU A 244 -2.50 -11.28 10.00
C LEU A 244 -2.46 -10.26 11.15
N ILE A 245 -3.50 -10.12 11.96
CA ILE A 245 -3.40 -9.34 13.20
C ILE A 245 -2.66 -10.21 14.23
N PRO A 246 -1.57 -9.71 14.87
CA PRO A 246 -0.88 -10.47 15.91
C PRO A 246 -1.85 -10.84 17.03
N GLU A 247 -1.76 -12.04 17.59
CA GLU A 247 -2.47 -12.35 18.83
C GLU A 247 -1.96 -11.42 19.93
N SER A 248 -2.87 -10.77 20.65
CA SER A 248 -2.53 -9.96 21.81
C SER A 248 -1.89 -10.86 22.86
N ASN A 249 -0.59 -10.68 23.13
CA ASN A 249 0.06 -11.27 24.31
C ASN A 249 -0.54 -10.74 25.61
#